data_AF-A0A7W0EVQ5-F1
#
_entry.id   AF-A0A7W0EVQ5-F1
#
_cell.length_a   1.000
_cell.length_b   1.000
_cell.length_c   1.000
_cell.angle_alpha   90.00
_cell.angle_beta   90.00
_cell.angle_gamma   90.00
#
_symmetry.space_group_name_H-M   'P 1'
#
loop_
_entity.id
_entity.type
_entity.pdbx_description
1 polymer ?
#
loop_
_entity_poly.entity_id
_entity_poly.type
_entity_poly.pdbx_seq_one_letter_code
_entity_poly.pdbx_strand_id
1 'polypeptide(L)'
;MDLIEINDTLLEYRPDNLILQSFQARDRKLCIAFTCDGGEREDFAYIVEFTHAVCFHVPSVLYVPIQFRVSDAKLAKNYIPSISLDESEFGEKGLKLVLLCNEKALPVGYYIAAESVLSEWVSREKCDFVW
;
A
#
# COMPACT_ATOMS: atom_id res chain seq x y z
N MET A 1 -10.18 -8.26 2.38
CA MET A 1 -8.92 -7.57 2.66
C MET A 1 -8.61 -7.76 4.13
N ASP A 2 -7.69 -8.67 4.40
CA ASP A 2 -7.02 -8.83 5.69
C ASP A 2 -5.65 -8.15 5.55
N LEU A 3 -5.23 -7.42 6.57
CA LEU A 3 -3.98 -6.65 6.60
C LEU A 3 -3.04 -7.12 7.72
N ILE A 4 -3.45 -8.10 8.53
CA ILE A 4 -2.69 -8.53 9.71
C ILE A 4 -1.31 -9.04 9.31
N GLU A 5 -1.24 -10.02 8.40
CA GLU A 5 0.03 -10.61 7.96
C GLU A 5 0.98 -9.58 7.32
N ILE A 6 0.42 -8.66 6.53
CA ILE A 6 1.18 -7.56 5.91
C ILE A 6 1.76 -6.65 7.00
N ASN A 7 0.93 -6.22 7.96
CA ASN A 7 1.36 -5.34 9.03
C ASN A 7 2.37 -6.00 9.97
N ASP A 8 2.21 -7.28 10.27
CA ASP A 8 3.15 -8.04 11.09
C ASP A 8 4.52 -8.12 10.38
N THR A 9 4.52 -8.40 9.08
CA THR A 9 5.74 -8.39 8.26
C THR A 9 6.38 -7.00 8.25
N LEU A 10 5.62 -5.94 7.98
CA LEU A 10 6.17 -4.58 7.96
C LEU A 10 6.74 -4.13 9.31
N LEU A 11 6.16 -4.58 10.43
CA LEU A 11 6.68 -4.30 11.77
C LEU A 11 7.94 -5.07 12.12
N GLU A 12 8.04 -6.34 11.68
CA GLU A 12 9.20 -7.20 11.90
C GLU A 12 10.42 -6.67 11.15
N TYR A 13 10.27 -6.39 9.86
CA TYR A 13 11.39 -6.06 8.97
C TYR A 13 11.67 -4.56 8.86
N ARG A 14 10.69 -3.70 9.18
CA ARG A 14 10.82 -2.23 9.20
C ARG A 14 11.50 -1.67 7.94
N PRO A 15 10.89 -1.84 6.75
CA PRO A 15 11.48 -1.39 5.50
C PRO A 15 11.74 0.11 5.49
N ASP A 16 12.84 0.50 4.85
CA ASP A 16 13.32 1.89 4.76
C ASP A 16 12.65 2.63 3.58
N ASN A 17 12.29 1.89 2.53
CA ASN A 17 11.79 2.45 1.29
C ASN A 17 10.49 1.78 0.83
N LEU A 18 9.66 2.58 0.14
CA LEU A 18 8.45 2.16 -0.54
C LEU A 18 8.55 2.59 -2.00
N ILE A 19 8.64 1.62 -2.90
CA ILE A 19 8.82 1.87 -4.33
C ILE A 19 7.56 1.45 -5.05
N LEU A 20 6.96 2.37 -5.81
CA LEU A 20 5.89 2.02 -6.74
C LEU A 20 6.50 1.22 -7.88
N GLN A 21 6.33 -0.11 -7.85
CA GLN A 21 6.90 -0.99 -8.87
C GLN A 21 6.11 -0.90 -10.18
N SER A 22 4.79 -1.02 -10.11
CA SER A 22 3.96 -0.99 -11.31
C SER A 22 2.53 -0.55 -11.01
N PHE A 23 1.91 0.10 -11.99
CA PHE A 23 0.46 0.32 -12.02
C PHE A 23 -0.09 -0.06 -13.40
N GLN A 24 -0.90 -1.11 -13.46
CA GLN A 24 -1.55 -1.56 -14.68
C GLN A 24 -2.98 -1.03 -14.74
N ALA A 25 -3.20 0.06 -15.48
CA ALA A 25 -4.49 0.75 -15.53
C ALA A 25 -5.66 -0.11 -16.02
N ARG A 26 -5.41 -1.06 -16.96
CA ARG A 26 -6.45 -1.95 -17.50
C ARG A 26 -7.02 -2.90 -16.45
N ASP A 27 -6.13 -3.54 -15.71
CA ASP A 27 -6.49 -4.55 -14.71
C ASP A 27 -6.56 -3.94 -13.29
N ARG A 28 -6.32 -2.63 -13.20
CA ARG A 28 -6.34 -1.83 -11.96
C ARG A 28 -5.47 -2.47 -10.87
N LYS A 29 -4.28 -2.89 -11.23
CA LYS A 29 -3.32 -3.49 -10.30
C LYS A 29 -2.27 -2.48 -9.91
N LEU A 30 -2.06 -2.32 -8.60
CA LEU A 30 -1.05 -1.45 -8.02
C LEU A 30 -0.09 -2.32 -7.21
N CYS A 31 1.16 -2.41 -7.64
CA CYS A 31 2.19 -3.17 -6.94
C CYS A 31 3.19 -2.23 -6.28
N ILE A 32 3.36 -2.41 -4.97
CA ILE A 32 4.26 -1.64 -4.14
C ILE A 32 5.33 -2.57 -3.60
N ALA A 33 6.59 -2.19 -3.76
CA ALA A 33 7.73 -2.90 -3.20
C ALA A 33 8.21 -2.21 -1.93
N PHE A 34 8.42 -3.00 -0.88
CA PHE A 34 9.09 -2.61 0.35
C PHE A 34 10.49 -3.20 0.36
N THR A 35 11.49 -2.35 0.54
CA THR A 35 12.91 -2.76 0.55
C THR A 35 13.58 -2.34 1.84
N CYS A 36 14.54 -3.16 2.28
CA CYS A 36 15.38 -2.90 3.45
C CYS A 36 16.81 -2.65 2.99
N ASP A 37 17.45 -1.64 3.57
CA ASP A 37 18.86 -1.35 3.31
C ASP A 37 19.72 -2.07 4.37
N GLY A 38 20.22 -3.25 4.00
CA GLY A 38 21.04 -4.11 4.86
C GLY A 38 20.28 -5.25 5.57
N GLY A 39 21.04 -6.22 6.07
CA GLY A 39 20.53 -7.37 6.82
C GLY A 39 20.14 -8.58 5.95
N GLU A 40 19.50 -9.60 6.54
CA GLU A 40 19.20 -10.88 5.87
C GLU A 40 18.20 -10.77 4.71
N ARG A 41 17.48 -9.64 4.60
CA ARG A 41 16.48 -9.38 3.56
C ARG A 41 16.91 -8.34 2.54
N GLU A 42 18.17 -7.89 2.58
CA GLU A 42 18.69 -6.89 1.62
C GLU A 42 18.56 -7.35 0.16
N ASP A 43 18.58 -8.66 -0.11
CA ASP A 43 18.44 -9.25 -1.46
C ASP A 43 16.98 -9.53 -1.88
N PHE A 44 16.00 -9.15 -1.05
CA PHE A 44 14.58 -9.37 -1.29
C PHE A 44 13.78 -8.07 -1.24
N ALA A 45 12.63 -8.08 -1.90
CA ALA A 45 11.60 -7.07 -1.76
C ALA A 45 10.31 -7.74 -1.27
N TYR A 46 9.64 -7.11 -0.32
CA TYR A 46 8.30 -7.51 0.07
C TYR A 46 7.30 -6.78 -0.80
N ILE A 47 6.64 -7.50 -1.69
CA ILE A 47 5.69 -6.94 -2.65
C ILE A 47 4.30 -6.98 -2.03
N VAL A 48 3.58 -5.87 -2.14
CA VAL A 48 2.17 -5.74 -1.78
C VAL A 48 1.40 -5.34 -3.04
N GLU A 49 0.57 -6.25 -3.55
CA GLU A 49 -0.28 -6.04 -4.72
C GLU A 49 -1.70 -5.68 -4.27
N PHE A 50 -2.15 -4.47 -4.61
CA PHE A 50 -3.53 -4.04 -4.46
C PHE A 50 -4.28 -4.25 -5.78
N THR A 51 -5.35 -5.05 -5.73
CA THR A 51 -6.18 -5.35 -6.90
C THR A 51 -7.39 -4.44 -6.96
N HIS A 52 -7.78 -4.05 -8.18
CA HIS A 52 -8.82 -3.05 -8.41
C HIS A 52 -8.53 -1.71 -7.71
N ALA A 53 -7.26 -1.29 -7.71
CA ALA A 53 -6.85 0.01 -7.22
C ALA A 53 -7.35 1.12 -8.17
N VAL A 54 -8.13 2.07 -7.62
CA VAL A 54 -8.77 3.15 -8.40
C VAL A 54 -8.18 4.53 -8.10
N CYS A 55 -7.63 4.72 -6.90
CA CYS A 55 -7.05 6.00 -6.47
C CYS A 55 -5.97 5.72 -5.42
N PHE A 56 -4.81 6.37 -5.51
CA PHE A 56 -3.75 6.19 -4.53
C PHE A 56 -2.83 7.42 -4.47
N HIS A 57 -2.26 7.63 -3.29
CA HIS A 57 -1.18 8.57 -3.02
C HIS A 57 -0.24 7.90 -2.03
N VAL A 58 0.98 7.56 -2.48
CA VAL A 58 1.97 6.79 -1.70
C VAL A 58 3.32 7.53 -1.67
N PRO A 59 4.09 7.42 -0.56
CA PRO A 59 5.42 8.02 -0.47
C PRO A 59 6.44 7.20 -1.25
N SER A 60 7.52 7.83 -1.70
CA SER A 60 8.69 7.10 -2.24
C SER A 60 9.73 6.73 -1.17
N VAL A 61 9.71 7.41 -0.03
CA VAL A 61 10.67 7.23 1.08
C VAL A 61 9.90 7.15 2.39
N LEU A 62 10.27 6.19 3.25
CA LEU A 62 9.66 6.03 4.57
C LEU A 62 10.55 6.65 5.64
N TYR A 63 10.09 7.74 6.26
CA TYR A 63 10.79 8.35 7.41
C TYR A 63 10.42 7.68 8.74
N VAL A 64 9.37 6.87 8.74
CA VAL A 64 8.86 6.13 9.90
C VAL A 64 8.35 4.77 9.44
N PRO A 65 8.39 3.74 10.29
CA PRO A 65 7.70 2.49 10.02
C PRO A 65 6.21 2.75 9.79
N ILE A 66 5.66 2.11 8.75
CA ILE A 66 4.26 2.24 8.39
C ILE A 66 3.47 0.96 8.62
N GLN A 67 2.17 1.12 8.81
CA GLN A 67 1.17 0.08 8.83
C GLN A 67 0.00 0.48 7.95
N PHE A 68 -0.68 -0.50 7.37
CA PHE A 68 -1.92 -0.28 6.64
C PHE A 68 -3.13 -0.42 7.56
N ARG A 69 -4.10 0.50 7.40
CA ARG A 69 -5.39 0.43 8.10
C ARG A 69 -6.53 0.68 7.14
N VAL A 70 -7.54 -0.18 7.19
CA VAL A 70 -8.81 0.09 6.51
C VAL A 70 -9.52 1.22 7.25
N SER A 71 -9.92 2.25 6.52
CA SER A 71 -10.73 3.37 7.00
C SER A 71 -12.19 3.19 6.58
N ASP A 72 -13.09 3.87 7.29
CA ASP A 72 -14.49 4.00 6.89
C ASP A 72 -14.57 4.82 5.58
N ALA A 73 -15.36 4.34 4.63
CA ALA A 73 -15.70 5.03 3.39
C ALA A 73 -16.10 6.50 3.61
N LYS A 74 -16.83 6.79 4.70
CA LYS A 74 -17.29 8.15 5.03
C LYS A 74 -16.15 9.12 5.34
N LEU A 75 -14.98 8.59 5.72
CA LEU A 75 -13.79 9.38 6.00
C LEU A 75 -12.95 9.62 4.75
N ALA A 76 -13.24 8.95 3.62
CA ALA A 76 -12.46 9.06 2.40
C ALA A 76 -12.35 10.49 1.87
N LYS A 77 -13.44 11.26 1.94
CA LYS A 77 -13.49 12.67 1.56
C LYS A 77 -12.52 13.58 2.32
N ASN A 78 -12.02 13.15 3.49
CA ASN A 78 -11.02 13.91 4.25
C ASN A 78 -9.60 13.71 3.72
N TYR A 79 -9.38 12.68 2.90
CA TYR A 79 -8.06 12.30 2.39
C TYR A 79 -7.97 12.45 0.87
N ILE A 80 -9.06 12.14 0.16
CA ILE A 80 -9.13 12.17 -1.29
C ILE A 80 -9.87 13.45 -1.73
N PRO A 81 -9.28 14.29 -2.60
CA PRO A 81 -9.97 15.45 -3.15
C PRO A 81 -11.28 15.06 -3.84
N SER A 82 -12.36 15.81 -3.58
CA SER A 82 -13.72 15.48 -4.05
C SER A 82 -13.88 15.44 -5.58
N ILE A 83 -12.95 16.05 -6.33
CA ILE A 83 -12.95 15.99 -7.81
C ILE A 83 -12.50 14.61 -8.34
N SER A 84 -11.82 13.83 -7.50
CA SER A 84 -11.16 12.59 -7.90
C SER A 84 -11.90 11.32 -7.48
N LEU A 85 -13.08 11.44 -6.85
CA LEU A 85 -13.73 10.30 -6.21
C LEU A 85 -15.26 10.42 -6.19
N ASP A 86 -15.94 9.39 -6.70
CA ASP A 86 -17.37 9.19 -6.50
C ASP A 86 -17.56 8.32 -5.24
N GLU A 87 -18.24 8.86 -4.22
CA GLU A 87 -18.44 8.18 -2.93
C GLU A 87 -19.21 6.86 -3.08
N SER A 88 -20.01 6.70 -4.14
CA SER A 88 -20.76 5.46 -4.43
C SER A 88 -19.85 4.28 -4.75
N GLU A 89 -18.59 4.52 -5.11
CA GLU A 89 -17.62 3.47 -5.36
C GLU A 89 -17.23 2.72 -4.07
N PHE A 90 -17.41 3.35 -2.90
CA PHE A 90 -17.19 2.71 -1.61
C PHE A 90 -18.48 2.09 -1.09
N GLY A 91 -18.48 0.77 -0.94
CA GLY A 91 -19.66 0.00 -0.49
C GLY A 91 -20.26 -0.85 -1.60
N GLU A 92 -20.83 -0.25 -2.65
CA GLU A 92 -21.50 -1.02 -3.73
C GLU A 92 -20.52 -1.83 -4.59
N LYS A 93 -19.31 -1.29 -4.83
CA LYS A 93 -18.25 -1.98 -5.60
C LYS A 93 -17.24 -2.71 -4.72
N GLY A 94 -17.42 -2.72 -3.39
CA GLY A 94 -16.50 -3.41 -2.48
C GLY A 94 -15.13 -2.75 -2.26
N LEU A 95 -14.90 -1.53 -2.80
CA LEU A 95 -13.67 -0.78 -2.59
C LEU A 95 -13.50 -0.39 -1.12
N LYS A 96 -12.27 -0.50 -0.65
CA LYS A 96 -11.85 -0.12 0.70
C LYS A 96 -10.79 0.97 0.61
N LEU A 97 -10.92 1.97 1.48
CA LEU A 97 -9.86 2.94 1.68
C LEU A 97 -8.85 2.37 2.66
N VAL A 98 -7.61 2.23 2.22
CA VAL A 98 -6.47 1.85 3.03
C VAL A 98 -5.63 3.08 3.28
N LEU A 99 -5.45 3.43 4.55
CA LEU A 99 -4.56 4.50 4.99
C LEU A 99 -3.21 3.91 5.38
N LEU A 100 -2.15 4.64 5.07
CA LEU A 100 -0.85 4.39 5.67
C LEU A 100 -0.80 5.16 7.01
N CYS A 101 -0.51 4.44 8.07
CA CYS A 101 -0.42 4.95 9.44
C CYS A 101 0.97 4.70 9.99
N ASN A 102 1.42 5.54 10.92
CA ASN A 102 2.62 5.26 11.70
C ASN A 102 2.36 4.21 12.80
N GLU A 103 3.42 3.84 13.52
CA GLU A 103 3.37 2.93 14.68
C GLU A 103 2.36 3.32 15.77
N LYS A 104 1.96 4.61 15.84
CA LYS A 104 0.98 5.14 16.80
C LYS A 104 -0.43 5.14 16.26
N ALA A 105 -0.72 4.41 15.18
CA ALA A 105 -2.02 4.37 14.52
C ALA A 105 -2.45 5.67 13.82
N LEU A 106 -1.56 6.66 13.68
CA LEU A 106 -1.95 7.95 13.13
C LEU A 106 -1.70 7.97 11.61
N PRO A 107 -2.69 8.39 10.79
CA PRO A 107 -2.51 8.53 9.35
C PRO A 107 -1.36 9.49 9.00
N VAL A 108 -0.52 9.11 8.05
CA VAL A 108 0.64 9.90 7.59
C VAL A 108 0.36 10.68 6.29
N GLY A 109 -0.91 10.75 5.86
CA GLY A 109 -1.32 11.53 4.67
C GLY A 109 -1.29 10.75 3.34
N TYR A 110 -1.04 9.44 3.40
CA TYR A 110 -0.99 8.56 2.23
C TYR A 110 -2.11 7.53 2.28
N TYR A 111 -2.61 7.13 1.11
CA TYR A 111 -3.80 6.30 0.98
C TYR A 111 -3.82 5.48 -0.31
N ILE A 112 -4.59 4.39 -0.31
CA ILE A 112 -4.85 3.52 -1.45
C ILE A 112 -6.32 3.10 -1.38
N ALA A 113 -7.08 3.29 -2.46
CA ALA A 113 -8.44 2.79 -2.61
C ALA A 113 -8.42 1.55 -3.52
N ALA A 114 -8.69 0.38 -2.95
CA ALA A 114 -8.62 -0.91 -3.63
C ALA A 114 -9.59 -1.94 -3.03
N GLU A 115 -9.91 -3.01 -3.76
CA GLU A 115 -10.85 -4.04 -3.28
C GLU A 115 -10.16 -5.11 -2.42
N SER A 116 -8.97 -5.53 -2.86
CA SER A 116 -8.23 -6.60 -2.22
C SER A 116 -6.73 -6.32 -2.24
N VAL A 117 -6.01 -7.07 -1.41
CA VAL A 117 -4.56 -6.96 -1.27
C VAL A 117 -3.98 -8.34 -1.11
N LEU A 118 -2.81 -8.55 -1.70
CA LEU A 118 -1.97 -9.73 -1.56
C LEU A 118 -0.55 -9.29 -1.26
N SER A 119 0.24 -10.17 -0.69
CA SER A 119 1.65 -9.90 -0.48
C SER A 119 2.52 -11.15 -0.59
N GLU A 120 3.78 -10.93 -0.96
CA GLU A 120 4.77 -11.99 -1.06
C GLU A 120 6.20 -11.43 -0.98
N TRP A 121 7.15 -12.28 -0.58
CA TRP A 121 8.58 -11.97 -0.68
C TRP A 121 9.11 -12.43 -2.04
N VAL A 122 9.72 -11.50 -2.77
CA VAL A 122 10.30 -11.76 -4.09
C VAL A 122 11.77 -11.39 -4.06
N SER A 123 12.61 -12.20 -4.72
CA SER A 123 14.03 -11.85 -4.87
C SER A 123 14.16 -10.58 -5.72
N ARG A 124 15.05 -9.66 -5.34
CA ARG A 124 15.24 -8.37 -6.03
C ARG A 124 15.57 -8.54 -7.51
N GLU A 125 16.25 -9.62 -7.89
CA GLU A 125 16.60 -9.94 -9.28
C GLU A 125 15.37 -10.18 -10.18
N LYS A 126 14.23 -10.55 -9.59
CA LYS A 126 12.96 -10.80 -10.30
C LYS A 126 12.04 -9.58 -10.31
N CYS A 127 12.50 -8.48 -9.73
CA CYS A 127 11.76 -7.23 -9.61
C CYS A 127 12.24 -6.24 -10.68
N ASP A 128 11.88 -6.49 -11.94
CA ASP A 128 12.38 -5.76 -13.13
C ASP A 128 12.17 -4.24 -13.13
N PHE A 129 11.35 -3.72 -12.20
CA PHE A 129 10.96 -2.29 -12.10
C PHE A 129 11.13 -1.68 -10.70
N VAL A 130 11.75 -2.41 -9.76
CA VAL A 130 12.09 -1.83 -8.43
C VAL A 130 13.42 -1.06 -8.50
N TRP A 131 14.21 -1.23 -9.57
CA TRP A 131 15.56 -0.69 -9.76
C TRP A 131 15.67 0.20 -10.99
#